data_AF-A0A942C4F3-F1
#
_entry.id   AF-A0A942C4F3-F1
#
_cell.length_a   1.000
_cell.length_b   1.000
_cell.length_c   1.000
_cell.angle_alpha   90.00
_cell.angle_beta   90.00
_cell.angle_gamma   90.00
#
_symmetry.space_group_name_H-M   'P 1'
#
loop_
_entity.id
_entity.type
_entity.pdbx_description
1 polymer ?
#
loop_
_entity_poly.entity_id
_entity_poly.type
_entity_poly.pdbx_seq_one_letter_code
_entity_poly.pdbx_strand_id
1 'polypeptide(L)'
;MQRKIHFILVILMVHLFTWAALGQDDKLTGRWEGKTSSPQGERDTVASFKKEGDTLTGTITGMRGDIQLKDIKVDGSKVTAKAEVQTPQAALVINYSFVLEGDSLKGKGALDFNGNPFEFEVALKRTTPAAAAPASAAASAPAAANGAARSASAPPTPQRPPRTSVAQPQQKQSIDYFVGAWSFKYKGRDSALGMGVREGVVTFTRNADGKSVTGQVAGTSDNGAYKETVTISFDEATKACITTEKLAGGAALNLKGDWSSPIAIRSMADPVKIKGQTLKLRRTLSIIAVHSFSVTDELSEDDGPFVRLGNAVYSKVEGK
;
A
#
# COMPACT_ATOMS: atom_id res chain seq x y z
N MET A 1 -43.37 -49.78 -50.52
CA MET A 1 -43.78 -49.12 -49.26
C MET A 1 -43.01 -47.80 -49.18
N GLN A 2 -43.65 -46.65 -49.46
CA GLN A 2 -44.15 -45.68 -48.45
C GLN A 2 -43.00 -45.20 -47.52
N ARG A 3 -42.62 -43.92 -47.31
CA ARG A 3 -43.23 -42.58 -47.50
C ARG A 3 -42.19 -41.60 -46.86
N LYS A 4 -41.64 -40.52 -47.47
CA LYS A 4 -42.07 -39.08 -47.49
C LYS A 4 -40.79 -38.29 -47.86
N ILE A 5 -40.67 -37.64 -49.04
CA ILE A 5 -41.05 -36.26 -49.42
C ILE A 5 -40.39 -35.15 -48.58
N HIS A 6 -39.67 -34.28 -49.30
CA HIS A 6 -38.85 -33.13 -48.91
C HIS A 6 -39.64 -31.90 -48.42
N PHE A 7 -39.00 -31.06 -47.60
CA PHE A 7 -39.28 -29.63 -47.38
C PHE A 7 -37.92 -28.91 -47.30
N ILE A 8 -37.44 -28.32 -48.39
CA ILE A 8 -37.48 -26.87 -48.74
C ILE A 8 -36.70 -25.96 -47.77
N LEU A 9 -35.50 -25.59 -48.23
CA LEU A 9 -34.88 -24.25 -48.31
C LEU A 9 -35.52 -23.11 -47.48
N VAL A 10 -34.69 -22.43 -46.66
CA VAL A 10 -34.59 -20.95 -46.45
C VAL A 10 -34.03 -20.67 -45.03
N ILE A 11 -32.78 -20.22 -44.97
CA ILE A 11 -32.20 -19.15 -44.11
C ILE A 11 -30.68 -19.34 -44.08
N LEU A 12 -30.06 -18.75 -45.10
CA LEU A 12 -28.75 -18.12 -45.00
C LEU A 12 -28.91 -16.91 -44.08
N MET A 13 -28.49 -17.00 -42.82
CA MET A 13 -28.38 -15.83 -41.93
C MET A 13 -27.30 -16.07 -40.88
N VAL A 14 -26.08 -15.66 -41.26
CA VAL A 14 -24.99 -15.10 -40.44
C VAL A 14 -25.25 -15.17 -38.95
N HIS A 15 -24.43 -15.91 -38.18
CA HIS A 15 -23.86 -15.46 -36.90
C HIS A 15 -22.42 -15.98 -36.82
N LEU A 16 -21.53 -15.37 -37.63
CA LEU A 16 -20.16 -15.13 -37.21
C LEU A 16 -20.25 -14.26 -35.94
N PHE A 17 -20.32 -14.89 -34.77
CA PHE A 17 -19.97 -14.22 -33.52
C PHE A 17 -18.51 -14.54 -33.21
N THR A 18 -17.62 -14.10 -34.09
CA THR A 18 -16.34 -13.56 -33.61
C THR A 18 -16.70 -12.26 -32.90
N TRP A 19 -17.12 -12.36 -31.63
CA TRP A 19 -17.18 -11.17 -30.81
C TRP A 19 -15.76 -10.66 -30.69
N ALA A 20 -15.52 -9.47 -31.22
CA ALA A 20 -14.29 -8.76 -30.99
C ALA A 20 -14.05 -8.76 -29.48
N ALA A 21 -12.91 -9.30 -29.04
CA ALA A 21 -12.36 -9.12 -27.69
C ALA A 21 -11.90 -7.66 -27.48
N LEU A 22 -12.62 -6.69 -28.04
CA LEU A 22 -12.35 -5.28 -27.96
C LEU A 22 -13.33 -4.69 -26.95
N GLY A 23 -12.82 -4.40 -25.75
CA GLY A 23 -13.50 -3.59 -24.74
C GLY A 23 -13.82 -4.26 -23.42
N GLN A 24 -13.51 -5.55 -23.21
CA GLN A 24 -13.66 -6.17 -21.88
C GLN A 24 -12.48 -5.91 -20.95
N ASP A 25 -11.26 -5.78 -21.48
CA ASP A 25 -10.13 -5.26 -20.71
C ASP A 25 -10.46 -3.88 -20.15
N ASP A 26 -11.10 -3.03 -20.96
CA ASP A 26 -11.52 -1.69 -20.55
C ASP A 26 -12.56 -1.76 -19.42
N LYS A 27 -13.44 -2.77 -19.42
CA LYS A 27 -14.35 -3.04 -18.29
C LYS A 27 -13.58 -3.50 -17.05
N LEU A 28 -12.46 -4.20 -17.15
CA LEU A 28 -11.67 -4.56 -15.98
C LEU A 28 -10.85 -3.38 -15.44
N THR A 29 -10.40 -2.46 -16.32
CA THR A 29 -9.62 -1.30 -15.90
C THR A 29 -10.32 -0.43 -14.86
N GLY A 30 -9.52 0.19 -14.00
CA GLY A 30 -9.98 1.03 -12.90
C GLY A 30 -9.63 0.46 -11.54
N ARG A 31 -10.17 1.12 -10.51
CA ARG A 31 -9.94 0.79 -9.11
C ARG A 31 -11.13 0.02 -8.55
N TRP A 32 -10.83 -0.97 -7.74
CA TRP A 32 -11.76 -1.90 -7.13
C TRP A 32 -11.47 -1.98 -5.65
N GLU A 33 -12.51 -1.89 -4.82
CA GLU A 33 -12.37 -1.93 -3.36
C GLU A 33 -13.37 -2.91 -2.75
N GLY A 34 -12.96 -3.62 -1.71
CA GLY A 34 -13.83 -4.55 -1.02
C GLY A 34 -13.06 -5.35 0.02
N LYS A 35 -13.35 -6.64 0.11
CA LYS A 35 -12.79 -7.50 1.16
C LYS A 35 -12.20 -8.78 0.60
N THR A 36 -11.17 -9.26 1.30
CA THR A 36 -10.69 -10.62 1.22
C THR A 36 -11.09 -11.36 2.49
N SER A 37 -11.71 -12.52 2.36
CA SER A 37 -12.13 -13.38 3.47
C SER A 37 -11.29 -14.66 3.46
N SER A 38 -10.71 -14.99 4.61
CA SER A 38 -9.92 -16.20 4.80
C SER A 38 -10.23 -16.81 6.17
N PRO A 39 -9.80 -18.05 6.47
CA PRO A 39 -9.92 -18.61 7.82
C PRO A 39 -9.27 -17.75 8.93
N GLN A 40 -8.31 -16.90 8.56
CA GLN A 40 -7.61 -15.98 9.47
C GLN A 40 -8.38 -14.66 9.71
N GLY A 41 -9.53 -14.49 9.05
CA GLY A 41 -10.38 -13.30 9.15
C GLY A 41 -10.56 -12.56 7.83
N GLU A 42 -11.36 -11.50 7.90
CA GLU A 42 -11.60 -10.57 6.79
C GLU A 42 -10.64 -9.38 6.82
N ARG A 43 -10.23 -8.93 5.64
CA ARG A 43 -9.40 -7.73 5.47
C ARG A 43 -9.91 -6.89 4.32
N ASP A 44 -9.71 -5.58 4.41
CA ASP A 44 -9.97 -4.71 3.27
C ASP A 44 -8.95 -4.99 2.15
N THR A 45 -9.41 -4.87 0.91
CA THR A 45 -8.62 -5.21 -0.28
C THR A 45 -8.90 -4.21 -1.37
N VAL A 46 -7.84 -3.69 -1.95
CA VAL A 46 -7.90 -2.81 -3.11
C VAL A 46 -7.21 -3.51 -4.27
N ALA A 47 -7.84 -3.51 -5.44
CA ALA A 47 -7.21 -3.89 -6.69
C ALA A 47 -7.26 -2.73 -7.68
N SER A 48 -6.22 -2.58 -8.49
CA SER A 48 -6.19 -1.59 -9.57
C SER A 48 -5.72 -2.27 -10.84
N PHE A 49 -6.48 -2.12 -11.92
CA PHE A 49 -6.12 -2.64 -13.23
C PHE A 49 -5.94 -1.49 -14.22
N LYS A 50 -4.87 -1.53 -15.00
CA LYS A 50 -4.54 -0.52 -16.00
C LYS A 50 -4.17 -1.20 -17.30
N LYS A 51 -4.53 -0.55 -18.41
CA LYS A 51 -4.17 -0.99 -19.75
C LYS A 51 -3.06 -0.08 -20.29
N GLU A 52 -1.94 -0.67 -20.65
CA GLU A 52 -0.78 0.00 -21.24
C GLU A 52 -0.57 -0.57 -22.65
N GLY A 53 -1.11 0.14 -23.66
CA GLY A 53 -1.19 -0.39 -25.02
C GLY A 53 -2.06 -1.64 -25.08
N ASP A 54 -1.47 -2.76 -25.51
CA ASP A 54 -2.14 -4.07 -25.57
C ASP A 54 -1.94 -4.91 -24.28
N THR A 55 -1.15 -4.41 -23.32
CA THR A 55 -0.84 -5.17 -22.09
C THR A 55 -1.71 -4.69 -20.92
N LEU A 56 -2.35 -5.62 -20.23
CA LEU A 56 -3.09 -5.35 -19.00
C LEU A 56 -2.20 -5.60 -17.77
N THR A 57 -2.02 -4.57 -16.94
CA THR A 57 -1.28 -4.62 -15.68
C THR A 57 -2.23 -4.46 -14.51
N GLY A 58 -1.83 -4.94 -13.33
CA GLY A 58 -2.63 -4.73 -12.14
C GLY A 58 -1.88 -4.89 -10.84
N THR A 59 -2.47 -4.38 -9.77
CA THR A 59 -2.03 -4.55 -8.39
C THR A 59 -3.19 -5.00 -7.53
N ILE A 60 -2.92 -5.75 -6.48
CA ILE A 60 -3.89 -6.10 -5.44
C ILE A 60 -3.23 -6.03 -4.07
N THR A 61 -3.98 -5.64 -3.04
CA THR A 61 -3.49 -5.66 -1.65
C THR A 61 -3.18 -7.10 -1.21
N GLY A 62 -1.90 -7.38 -0.99
CA GLY A 62 -1.41 -8.66 -0.47
C GLY A 62 -1.21 -8.64 1.05
N MET A 63 -0.81 -9.79 1.62
CA MET A 63 -0.53 -9.91 3.06
C MET A 63 0.62 -9.02 3.55
N ARG A 64 1.54 -8.63 2.65
CA ARG A 64 2.77 -7.88 2.95
C ARG A 64 2.83 -6.51 2.26
N GLY A 65 1.68 -6.03 1.79
CA GLY A 65 1.57 -4.85 0.92
C GLY A 65 1.06 -5.22 -0.47
N ASP A 66 0.96 -4.21 -1.34
CA ASP A 66 0.46 -4.41 -2.70
C ASP A 66 1.39 -5.33 -3.48
N ILE A 67 0.78 -6.32 -4.14
CA ILE A 67 1.44 -7.31 -4.98
C ILE A 67 1.04 -7.06 -6.42
N GLN A 68 2.01 -7.20 -7.32
CA GLN A 68 1.78 -7.03 -8.74
C GLN A 68 1.09 -8.28 -9.29
N LEU A 69 0.01 -8.06 -10.04
CA LEU A 69 -0.67 -9.08 -10.82
C LEU A 69 -0.01 -9.20 -12.18
N LYS A 70 0.41 -10.41 -12.51
CA LYS A 70 0.99 -10.85 -13.79
C LYS A 70 0.02 -11.80 -14.48
N ASP A 71 0.29 -12.08 -15.76
CA ASP A 71 -0.49 -13.01 -16.59
C ASP A 71 -2.00 -12.75 -16.54
N ILE A 72 -2.40 -11.47 -16.53
CA ILE A 72 -3.82 -11.11 -16.43
C ILE A 72 -4.48 -11.46 -17.77
N LYS A 73 -5.45 -12.36 -17.72
CA LYS A 73 -6.24 -12.78 -18.89
C LYS A 73 -7.71 -12.57 -18.61
N VAL A 74 -8.40 -11.96 -19.57
CA VAL A 74 -9.84 -11.75 -19.55
C VAL A 74 -10.47 -12.62 -20.63
N ASP A 75 -11.35 -13.53 -20.22
CA ASP A 75 -12.11 -14.42 -21.11
C ASP A 75 -13.59 -14.31 -20.75
N GLY A 76 -14.33 -13.48 -21.50
CA GLY A 76 -15.72 -13.17 -21.19
C GLY A 76 -15.86 -12.48 -19.83
N SER A 77 -16.58 -13.11 -18.90
CA SER A 77 -16.69 -12.64 -17.51
C SER A 77 -15.57 -13.17 -16.61
N LYS A 78 -14.78 -14.15 -17.05
CA LYS A 78 -13.73 -14.76 -16.24
C LYS A 78 -12.43 -13.97 -16.37
N VAL A 79 -11.83 -13.65 -15.23
CA VAL A 79 -10.52 -13.00 -15.16
C VAL A 79 -9.57 -13.91 -14.40
N THR A 80 -8.42 -14.21 -14.96
CA THR A 80 -7.35 -14.94 -14.25
C THR A 80 -6.12 -14.08 -14.13
N ALA A 81 -5.40 -14.20 -13.02
CA ALA A 81 -4.14 -13.48 -12.80
C ALA A 81 -3.25 -14.29 -11.85
N LYS A 82 -1.96 -14.03 -11.88
CA LYS A 82 -1.00 -14.60 -10.93
C LYS A 82 -0.31 -13.50 -10.16
N ALA A 83 -0.03 -13.73 -8.88
CA ALA A 83 0.93 -12.93 -8.13
C ALA A 83 2.06 -13.83 -7.65
N GLU A 84 3.29 -13.37 -7.82
CA GLU A 84 4.46 -14.04 -7.29
C GLU A 84 4.95 -13.26 -6.08
N VAL A 85 4.93 -13.91 -4.91
CA VAL A 85 5.43 -13.35 -3.67
C VAL A 85 6.71 -14.06 -3.32
N GLN A 86 7.84 -13.35 -3.34
CA GLN A 86 9.09 -13.93 -2.90
C GLN A 86 9.09 -14.10 -1.38
N THR A 87 9.29 -15.33 -0.91
CA THR A 87 9.55 -15.62 0.51
C THR A 87 10.98 -16.12 0.68
N PRO A 88 11.57 -16.03 1.88
CA PRO A 88 12.92 -16.54 2.13
C PRO A 88 13.09 -18.04 1.86
N GLN A 89 12.00 -18.82 1.91
CA GLN A 89 12.01 -20.26 1.68
C GLN A 89 11.74 -20.65 0.23
N ALA A 90 10.87 -19.93 -0.48
CA ALA A 90 10.56 -20.14 -1.91
C ALA A 90 9.73 -18.98 -2.50
N ALA A 91 9.69 -18.86 -3.82
CA ALA A 91 8.69 -18.05 -4.49
C ALA A 91 7.30 -18.69 -4.34
N LEU A 92 6.37 -17.95 -3.75
CA LEU A 92 5.00 -18.39 -3.58
C LEU A 92 4.14 -17.81 -4.72
N VAL A 93 3.50 -18.69 -5.49
CA VAL A 93 2.59 -18.28 -6.55
C VAL A 93 1.16 -18.30 -6.04
N ILE A 94 0.49 -17.16 -6.12
CA ILE A 94 -0.93 -17.01 -5.83
C ILE A 94 -1.67 -16.94 -7.15
N ASN A 95 -2.54 -17.90 -7.41
CA ASN A 95 -3.40 -17.94 -8.58
C ASN A 95 -4.74 -17.31 -8.23
N TYR A 96 -5.12 -16.30 -8.98
CA TYR A 96 -6.41 -15.62 -8.84
C TYR A 96 -7.36 -16.03 -9.96
N SER A 97 -8.62 -16.27 -9.60
CA SER A 97 -9.72 -16.46 -10.53
C SER A 97 -10.89 -15.60 -10.08
N PHE A 98 -11.24 -14.59 -10.88
CA PHE A 98 -12.38 -13.69 -10.65
C PHE A 98 -13.46 -13.85 -11.73
N VAL A 99 -14.65 -13.41 -11.38
CA VAL A 99 -15.81 -13.21 -12.24
C VAL A 99 -16.18 -11.74 -12.18
N LEU A 100 -16.13 -11.09 -13.34
CA LEU A 100 -16.46 -9.70 -13.58
C LEU A 100 -17.93 -9.59 -14.01
N GLU A 101 -18.74 -8.94 -13.17
CA GLU A 101 -20.17 -8.71 -13.39
C GLU A 101 -20.49 -7.23 -13.15
N GLY A 102 -20.43 -6.43 -14.21
CA GLY A 102 -20.67 -4.98 -14.13
C GLY A 102 -19.64 -4.28 -13.22
N ASP A 103 -20.11 -3.85 -12.05
CA ASP A 103 -19.31 -3.19 -11.01
C ASP A 103 -18.95 -4.13 -9.84
N SER A 104 -19.15 -5.43 -10.01
CA SER A 104 -18.75 -6.47 -9.06
C SER A 104 -17.61 -7.30 -9.63
N LEU A 105 -16.57 -7.52 -8.84
CA LEU A 105 -15.47 -8.43 -9.15
C LEU A 105 -15.30 -9.40 -7.99
N LYS A 106 -15.77 -10.65 -8.16
CA LYS A 106 -15.76 -11.68 -7.11
C LYS A 106 -14.89 -12.84 -7.54
N GLY A 107 -14.14 -13.44 -6.63
CA GLY A 107 -13.23 -14.50 -7.00
C GLY A 107 -12.56 -15.15 -5.81
N LYS A 108 -11.53 -15.92 -6.13
CA LYS A 108 -10.71 -16.63 -5.15
C LYS A 108 -9.24 -16.46 -5.48
N GLY A 109 -8.42 -16.40 -4.44
CA GLY A 109 -6.98 -16.61 -4.52
C GLY A 109 -6.64 -17.98 -3.95
N ALA A 110 -5.83 -18.75 -4.67
CA ALA A 110 -5.36 -20.07 -4.27
C ALA A 110 -3.83 -20.09 -4.33
N LEU A 111 -3.21 -20.60 -3.27
CA LEU A 111 -1.77 -20.79 -3.20
C LEU A 111 -1.45 -22.10 -2.48
N ASP A 112 -0.34 -22.72 -2.83
CA ASP A 112 0.19 -23.87 -2.11
C ASP A 112 1.35 -23.42 -1.23
N PHE A 113 1.23 -23.65 0.08
CA PHE A 113 2.31 -23.40 1.01
C PHE A 113 2.84 -24.73 1.54
N ASN A 114 3.93 -25.21 0.94
CA ASN A 114 4.65 -26.41 1.37
C ASN A 114 3.76 -27.67 1.38
N GLY A 115 2.97 -27.87 0.33
CA GLY A 115 2.04 -28.98 0.16
C GLY A 115 0.68 -28.79 0.84
N ASN A 116 0.46 -27.65 1.48
CA ASN A 116 -0.83 -27.30 2.07
C ASN A 116 -1.54 -26.26 1.20
N PRO A 117 -2.68 -26.61 0.57
CA PRO A 117 -3.45 -25.66 -0.21
C PRO A 117 -4.11 -24.64 0.73
N PHE A 118 -4.00 -23.37 0.36
CA PHE A 118 -4.66 -22.27 1.03
C PHE A 118 -5.50 -21.49 0.03
N GLU A 119 -6.77 -21.34 0.35
CA GLU A 119 -7.72 -20.57 -0.45
C GLU A 119 -8.30 -19.42 0.37
N PHE A 120 -8.58 -18.32 -0.32
CA PHE A 120 -9.29 -17.19 0.25
C PHE A 120 -10.21 -16.57 -0.80
N GLU A 121 -11.34 -16.04 -0.34
CA GLU A 121 -12.32 -15.39 -1.19
C GLU A 121 -12.03 -13.89 -1.29
N VAL A 122 -12.33 -13.30 -2.44
CA VAL A 122 -12.14 -11.88 -2.71
C VAL A 122 -13.42 -11.34 -3.32
N ALA A 123 -14.00 -10.30 -2.71
CA ALA A 123 -15.20 -9.64 -3.21
C ALA A 123 -14.96 -8.13 -3.27
N LEU A 124 -14.84 -7.60 -4.48
CA LEU A 124 -14.56 -6.20 -4.75
C LEU A 124 -15.71 -5.54 -5.53
N LYS A 125 -15.85 -4.24 -5.35
CA LYS A 125 -16.75 -3.38 -6.13
C LYS A 125 -15.96 -2.27 -6.81
N ARG A 126 -16.37 -1.91 -8.02
CA ARG A 126 -15.75 -0.82 -8.75
C ARG A 126 -15.93 0.48 -7.97
N THR A 127 -14.86 1.27 -7.90
CA THR A 127 -14.93 2.65 -7.43
C THR A 127 -14.66 3.58 -8.60
N THR A 128 -15.59 4.50 -8.85
CA THR A 128 -15.34 5.61 -9.77
C THR A 128 -14.22 6.47 -9.18
N PRO A 129 -13.23 6.93 -9.95
CA PRO A 129 -12.22 7.83 -9.43
C PRO A 129 -12.92 9.07 -8.86
N ALA A 130 -12.89 9.27 -7.54
CA ALA A 130 -12.79 10.62 -7.04
C ALA A 130 -11.50 11.16 -7.66
N ALA A 131 -11.62 12.21 -8.46
CA ALA A 131 -10.52 12.85 -9.17
C ALA A 131 -9.23 12.78 -8.35
N ALA A 132 -8.15 12.29 -8.98
CA ALA A 132 -6.81 12.40 -8.43
C ALA A 132 -6.66 13.83 -7.89
N ALA A 133 -6.59 13.96 -6.56
CA ALA A 133 -6.31 15.24 -5.95
C ALA A 133 -4.91 15.63 -6.47
N PRO A 134 -4.79 16.71 -7.26
CA PRO A 134 -3.49 17.15 -7.71
C PRO A 134 -2.67 17.52 -6.47
N ALA A 135 -1.36 17.28 -6.58
CA ALA A 135 -0.37 17.77 -5.64
C ALA A 135 -0.71 19.21 -5.21
N SER A 136 -0.89 19.41 -3.91
CA SER A 136 -1.17 20.73 -3.33
C SER A 136 0.02 21.65 -3.60
N ALA A 137 -0.08 22.45 -4.65
CA ALA A 137 0.60 23.71 -4.76
C ALA A 137 -0.10 24.67 -3.79
N ALA A 138 0.55 24.93 -2.65
CA ALA A 138 0.13 25.98 -1.74
C ALA A 138 0.49 27.34 -2.36
N ALA A 139 -0.50 28.00 -2.98
CA ALA A 139 -0.49 29.42 -3.23
C ALA A 139 -1.63 30.05 -2.43
N SER A 140 -1.24 30.98 -1.57
CA SER A 140 -2.01 31.79 -0.62
C SER A 140 -3.08 32.65 -1.27
N ALA A 141 -4.27 32.74 -0.64
CA ALA A 141 -5.11 33.94 -0.66
C ALA A 141 -6.04 34.00 0.58
N PRO A 142 -6.33 35.19 1.13
CA PRO A 142 -6.95 35.36 2.45
C PRO A 142 -8.48 35.47 2.43
N ALA A 143 -9.06 35.44 3.64
CA ALA A 143 -10.47 35.45 4.00
C ALA A 143 -11.23 36.76 3.69
N ALA A 144 -12.55 36.65 3.42
CA ALA A 144 -13.57 37.59 3.88
C ALA A 144 -15.02 37.03 3.79
N ALA A 145 -15.67 37.02 4.96
CA ALA A 145 -17.07 37.20 5.38
C ALA A 145 -18.33 37.15 4.45
N ASN A 146 -19.35 36.52 5.04
CA ASN A 146 -20.80 36.84 5.14
C ASN A 146 -21.79 36.67 3.96
N GLY A 147 -22.92 36.01 4.26
CA GLY A 147 -24.19 36.18 3.56
C GLY A 147 -25.14 35.00 3.68
N ALA A 148 -26.37 35.23 4.15
CA ALA A 148 -27.32 34.25 4.67
C ALA A 148 -28.33 33.66 3.63
N ALA A 149 -28.89 32.50 4.02
CA ALA A 149 -30.22 31.96 3.73
C ALA A 149 -30.59 31.51 2.30
N ARG A 150 -30.96 30.23 2.15
CA ARG A 150 -32.37 29.78 1.96
C ARG A 150 -32.47 28.25 1.88
N SER A 151 -33.35 27.70 2.70
CA SER A 151 -33.77 26.31 2.74
C SER A 151 -34.62 25.94 1.52
N ALA A 152 -34.37 24.78 0.93
CA ALA A 152 -35.33 24.05 0.13
C ALA A 152 -35.18 22.55 0.40
N SER A 153 -36.31 21.94 0.77
CA SER A 153 -36.52 20.58 1.25
C SER A 153 -36.32 19.50 0.17
N ALA A 154 -35.51 18.48 0.49
CA ALA A 154 -35.45 17.21 -0.22
C ALA A 154 -36.09 16.09 0.64
N PRO A 155 -36.75 15.07 0.04
CA PRO A 155 -37.50 14.05 0.77
C PRO A 155 -36.59 13.11 1.59
N PRO A 156 -37.10 12.49 2.69
CA PRO A 156 -36.27 11.72 3.61
C PRO A 156 -35.81 10.42 2.96
N THR A 157 -34.50 10.22 2.91
CA THR A 157 -33.86 8.95 2.56
C THR A 157 -34.01 7.97 3.73
N PRO A 158 -34.35 6.68 3.52
CA PRO A 158 -34.39 5.72 4.63
C PRO A 158 -33.01 5.61 5.28
N GLN A 159 -32.98 5.94 6.57
CA GLN A 159 -31.78 6.00 7.39
C GLN A 159 -31.18 4.60 7.51
N ARG A 160 -30.02 4.40 6.87
CA ARG A 160 -29.19 3.21 7.06
C ARG A 160 -28.87 3.10 8.56
N PRO A 161 -28.95 1.91 9.18
CA PRO A 161 -28.54 1.75 10.57
C PRO A 161 -27.13 2.33 10.73
N PRO A 162 -26.85 3.12 11.78
CA PRO A 162 -25.49 3.55 12.03
C PRO A 162 -24.65 2.28 12.11
N ARG A 163 -23.64 2.14 11.23
CA ARG A 163 -22.61 1.14 11.44
C ARG A 163 -22.12 1.42 12.85
N THR A 164 -22.23 0.42 13.73
CA THR A 164 -21.44 0.40 14.95
C THR A 164 -20.00 0.51 14.49
N SER A 165 -19.44 1.72 14.57
CA SER A 165 -18.02 1.89 14.45
C SER A 165 -17.46 1.17 15.66
N VAL A 166 -16.98 -0.06 15.47
CA VAL A 166 -16.02 -0.63 16.40
C VAL A 166 -14.92 0.43 16.45
N ALA A 167 -14.78 1.08 17.60
CA ALA A 167 -13.72 2.04 17.81
C ALA A 167 -12.40 1.29 17.59
N GLN A 168 -11.83 1.42 16.40
CA GLN A 168 -10.42 1.08 16.22
C GLN A 168 -9.70 1.89 17.29
N PRO A 169 -8.89 1.27 18.16
CA PRO A 169 -8.14 2.01 19.15
C PRO A 169 -7.33 3.06 18.39
N GLN A 170 -7.77 4.31 18.45
CA GLN A 170 -7.08 5.41 17.82
C GLN A 170 -5.78 5.53 18.60
N GLN A 171 -4.70 4.98 18.05
CA GLN A 171 -3.37 5.15 18.61
C GLN A 171 -3.14 6.64 18.73
N LYS A 172 -3.09 7.15 19.97
CA LYS A 172 -2.80 8.56 20.20
C LYS A 172 -1.44 8.86 19.56
N GLN A 173 -1.41 9.90 18.73
CA GLN A 173 -0.16 10.43 18.18
C GLN A 173 0.65 10.96 19.35
N SER A 174 1.67 10.18 19.74
CA SER A 174 2.47 10.46 20.91
C SER A 174 3.85 9.85 20.69
N ILE A 175 4.89 10.55 21.13
CA ILE A 175 6.26 10.04 21.07
C ILE A 175 6.42 8.72 21.85
N ASP A 176 5.54 8.50 22.83
CA ASP A 176 5.46 7.32 23.68
C ASP A 176 5.24 6.03 22.88
N TYR A 177 4.64 6.14 21.70
CA TYR A 177 4.45 5.01 20.80
C TYR A 177 5.78 4.32 20.51
N PHE A 178 6.86 5.07 20.31
CA PHE A 178 8.16 4.54 19.96
C PHE A 178 8.93 3.93 21.13
N VAL A 179 8.58 4.27 22.39
CA VAL A 179 9.37 3.86 23.56
C VAL A 179 9.45 2.34 23.68
N GLY A 180 10.67 1.85 23.91
CA GLY A 180 11.00 0.43 24.06
C GLY A 180 11.89 -0.10 22.93
N ALA A 181 12.10 -1.42 22.95
CA ALA A 181 12.90 -2.12 21.95
C ALA A 181 12.04 -2.60 20.78
N TRP A 182 12.55 -2.44 19.56
CA TRP A 182 11.91 -2.83 18.32
C TRP A 182 12.88 -3.60 17.45
N SER A 183 12.54 -4.85 17.14
CA SER A 183 13.24 -5.60 16.12
C SER A 183 12.85 -5.06 14.74
N PHE A 184 13.78 -5.02 13.80
CA PHE A 184 13.49 -4.67 12.42
C PHE A 184 14.27 -5.51 11.43
N LYS A 185 13.68 -5.66 10.24
CA LYS A 185 14.35 -6.18 9.05
C LYS A 185 14.12 -5.20 7.91
N TYR A 186 15.19 -4.60 7.42
CA TYR A 186 15.19 -3.70 6.27
C TYR A 186 15.63 -4.48 5.02
N LYS A 187 14.84 -4.33 3.95
CA LYS A 187 15.12 -4.89 2.63
C LYS A 187 15.05 -3.79 1.59
N GLY A 188 16.07 -3.71 0.76
CA GLY A 188 16.25 -2.63 -0.19
C GLY A 188 17.54 -2.81 -0.98
N ARG A 189 17.87 -1.80 -1.79
CA ARG A 189 19.14 -1.73 -2.52
C ARG A 189 20.19 -1.00 -1.70
N ASP A 190 21.46 -1.32 -1.94
CA ASP A 190 22.57 -0.52 -1.40
C ASP A 190 22.53 0.90 -1.97
N SER A 191 23.00 1.85 -1.16
CA SER A 191 23.16 3.24 -1.56
C SER A 191 24.32 3.88 -0.81
N ALA A 192 24.64 5.12 -1.17
CA ALA A 192 25.60 5.93 -0.42
C ALA A 192 25.13 6.23 1.03
N LEU A 193 23.83 6.09 1.34
CA LEU A 193 23.32 6.19 2.72
C LEU A 193 23.63 4.94 3.56
N GLY A 194 23.83 3.79 2.93
CA GLY A 194 24.07 2.56 3.65
C GLY A 194 23.50 1.34 2.96
N MET A 195 23.34 0.29 3.76
CA MET A 195 23.20 -1.07 3.29
C MET A 195 21.75 -1.44 3.02
N GLY A 196 21.50 -2.08 1.88
CA GLY A 196 20.19 -2.45 1.37
C GLY A 196 19.53 -3.58 2.14
N VAL A 197 20.31 -4.50 2.70
CA VAL A 197 19.81 -5.57 3.57
C VAL A 197 20.46 -5.46 4.93
N ARG A 198 19.65 -5.20 5.95
CA ARG A 198 20.12 -5.07 7.34
C ARG A 198 19.00 -5.35 8.32
N GLU A 199 19.34 -5.90 9.47
CA GLU A 199 18.39 -6.19 10.54
C GLU A 199 18.99 -5.93 11.91
N GLY A 200 18.15 -5.77 12.92
CA GLY A 200 18.64 -5.49 14.26
C GLY A 200 17.54 -5.11 15.23
N VAL A 201 17.97 -4.49 16.32
CA VAL A 201 17.08 -3.93 17.33
C VAL A 201 17.40 -2.45 17.49
N VAL A 202 16.36 -1.62 17.48
CA VAL A 202 16.44 -0.23 17.94
C VAL A 202 15.76 -0.13 19.31
N THR A 203 16.44 0.45 20.28
CA THR A 203 15.89 0.69 21.62
C THR A 203 15.70 2.18 21.84
N PHE A 204 14.45 2.63 21.82
CA PHE A 204 14.06 4.02 22.05
C PHE A 204 13.85 4.30 23.53
N THR A 205 14.57 5.30 24.03
CA THR A 205 14.42 5.84 25.38
C THR A 205 13.83 7.24 25.31
N ARG A 206 12.89 7.56 26.21
CA ARG A 206 12.33 8.91 26.30
C ARG A 206 13.38 9.90 26.77
N ASN A 207 13.47 11.05 26.12
CA ASN A 207 14.33 12.14 26.54
C ASN A 207 13.65 13.01 27.60
N ALA A 208 14.45 13.75 28.37
CA ALA A 208 13.97 14.57 29.49
C ALA A 208 13.04 15.73 29.06
N ASP A 209 13.06 16.10 27.77
CA ASP A 209 12.19 17.14 27.20
C ASP A 209 10.71 16.73 27.10
N GLY A 210 10.41 15.44 27.31
CA GLY A 210 9.06 14.86 27.20
C GLY A 210 8.48 14.82 25.77
N LYS A 211 9.19 15.33 24.78
CA LYS A 211 8.74 15.50 23.38
C LYS A 211 9.56 14.69 22.39
N SER A 212 10.67 14.09 22.82
CA SER A 212 11.53 13.29 21.97
C SER A 212 11.92 11.94 22.58
N VAL A 213 12.32 11.02 21.71
CA VAL A 213 12.96 9.75 22.04
C VAL A 213 14.27 9.63 21.29
N THR A 214 15.25 8.99 21.92
CA THR A 214 16.50 8.59 21.26
C THR A 214 16.57 7.07 21.20
N GLY A 215 16.64 6.55 19.98
CA GLY A 215 16.85 5.15 19.62
C GLY A 215 18.32 4.84 19.41
N GLN A 216 18.81 3.80 20.08
CA GLN A 216 20.11 3.20 19.78
C GLN A 216 19.92 1.92 18.97
N VAL A 217 20.55 1.86 17.80
CA VAL A 217 20.48 0.71 16.89
C VAL A 217 21.68 -0.19 17.14
N ALA A 218 21.41 -1.47 17.38
CA ALA A 218 22.38 -2.54 17.26
C ALA A 218 21.93 -3.45 16.11
N GLY A 219 22.67 -3.39 15.00
CA GLY A 219 22.29 -4.08 13.77
C GLY A 219 23.38 -4.98 13.21
N THR A 220 22.95 -5.83 12.28
CA THR A 220 23.77 -6.77 11.53
C THR A 220 23.37 -6.74 10.06
N SER A 221 24.33 -7.07 9.22
CA SER A 221 24.24 -6.98 7.78
C SER A 221 25.36 -7.82 7.15
N ASP A 222 25.41 -7.91 5.83
CA ASP A 222 26.43 -8.71 5.13
C ASP A 222 27.86 -8.19 5.37
N ASN A 223 28.02 -6.89 5.66
CA ASN A 223 29.31 -6.27 6.02
C ASN A 223 29.60 -6.31 7.53
N GLY A 224 28.81 -7.06 8.29
CA GLY A 224 28.99 -7.25 9.74
C GLY A 224 28.07 -6.40 10.60
N ALA A 225 28.45 -6.27 11.87
CA ALA A 225 27.69 -5.53 12.87
C ALA A 225 27.88 -4.02 12.71
N TYR A 226 26.81 -3.27 12.97
CA TYR A 226 26.81 -1.82 12.86
C TYR A 226 26.00 -1.17 13.98
N LYS A 227 26.25 0.12 14.23
CA LYS A 227 25.54 0.93 15.22
C LYS A 227 25.11 2.26 14.61
N GLU A 228 23.91 2.68 14.95
CA GLU A 228 23.33 3.94 14.52
C GLU A 228 22.57 4.56 15.68
N THR A 229 22.34 5.87 15.60
CA THR A 229 21.50 6.58 16.56
C THR A 229 20.41 7.30 15.79
N VAL A 230 19.18 7.20 16.27
CA VAL A 230 18.02 7.93 15.74
C VAL A 230 17.41 8.75 16.86
N THR A 231 17.03 10.00 16.62
CA THR A 231 16.23 10.79 17.54
C THR A 231 14.96 11.23 16.83
N ILE A 232 13.81 10.98 17.44
CA ILE A 232 12.50 11.41 16.93
C ILE A 232 11.96 12.43 17.91
N SER A 233 11.56 13.60 17.43
CA SER A 233 10.81 14.59 18.21
C SER A 233 9.46 14.86 17.56
N PHE A 234 8.46 15.17 18.39
CA PHE A 234 7.12 15.47 17.93
C PHE A 234 6.57 16.72 18.63
N ASP A 235 6.11 17.68 17.84
CA ASP A 235 5.38 18.85 18.30
C ASP A 235 3.88 18.63 18.08
N GLU A 236 3.13 18.49 19.17
CA GLU A 236 1.70 18.17 19.11
C GLU A 236 0.85 19.30 18.53
N ALA A 237 1.26 20.57 18.67
CA ALA A 237 0.50 21.72 18.21
C ALA A 237 0.59 21.89 16.69
N THR A 238 1.80 21.74 16.15
CA THR A 238 2.08 21.92 14.72
C THR A 238 2.03 20.62 13.92
N LYS A 239 1.95 19.48 14.62
CA LYS A 239 2.09 18.13 14.04
C LYS A 239 3.43 17.87 13.35
N ALA A 240 4.42 18.73 13.58
CA ALA A 240 5.77 18.55 13.06
C ALA A 240 6.45 17.38 13.78
N CYS A 241 7.00 16.46 13.00
CA CYS A 241 7.83 15.36 13.47
C CYS A 241 9.22 15.50 12.87
N ILE A 242 10.26 15.62 13.70
CA ILE A 242 11.65 15.68 13.22
C ILE A 242 12.34 14.37 13.58
N THR A 243 12.98 13.74 12.59
CA THR A 243 13.83 12.56 12.82
C THR A 243 15.25 12.89 12.43
N THR A 244 16.18 12.81 13.37
CA THR A 244 17.62 12.93 13.09
C THR A 244 18.27 11.55 13.19
N GLU A 245 19.14 11.23 12.25
CA GLU A 245 19.84 9.93 12.21
C GLU A 245 21.34 10.16 12.09
N LYS A 246 22.13 9.39 12.85
CA LYS A 246 23.56 9.24 12.67
C LYS A 246 23.83 7.81 12.20
N LEU A 247 24.18 7.70 10.93
CA LEU A 247 24.34 6.44 10.22
C LEU A 247 25.71 5.83 10.49
N ALA A 248 25.83 4.51 10.31
CA ALA A 248 27.08 3.79 10.57
C ALA A 248 28.21 4.25 9.63
N GLY A 249 27.86 4.70 8.43
CA GLY A 249 28.79 5.32 7.47
C GLY A 249 29.25 6.74 7.82
N GLY A 250 28.85 7.27 8.97
CA GLY A 250 29.23 8.60 9.46
C GLY A 250 28.35 9.76 8.97
N ALA A 251 27.47 9.51 8.00
CA ALA A 251 26.50 10.50 7.53
C ALA A 251 25.45 10.81 8.60
N ALA A 252 24.95 12.05 8.58
CA ALA A 252 23.83 12.48 9.40
C ALA A 252 22.65 12.89 8.52
N LEU A 253 21.45 12.47 8.87
CA LEU A 253 20.21 12.86 8.20
C LEU A 253 19.34 13.69 9.13
N ASN A 254 18.69 14.70 8.57
CA ASN A 254 17.66 15.48 9.26
C ASN A 254 16.37 15.42 8.44
N LEU A 255 15.42 14.59 8.88
CA LEU A 255 14.14 14.38 8.23
C LEU A 255 13.08 15.27 8.89
N LYS A 256 12.48 16.13 8.07
CA LYS A 256 11.32 16.95 8.46
C LYS A 256 10.07 16.22 8.01
N GLY A 257 9.20 15.92 8.96
CA GLY A 257 7.98 15.16 8.72
C GLY A 257 6.72 15.81 9.26
N ASP A 258 5.61 15.42 8.66
CA ASP A 258 4.26 15.72 9.12
C ASP A 258 3.66 14.45 9.73
N TRP A 259 3.20 14.57 10.98
CA TRP A 259 2.43 13.55 11.67
C TRP A 259 1.02 14.07 11.95
N SER A 260 0.33 14.56 10.91
CA SER A 260 -1.09 14.91 10.99
C SER A 260 -2.00 13.69 10.86
N SER A 261 -1.52 12.62 10.21
CA SER A 261 -2.26 11.35 10.08
C SER A 261 -2.10 10.49 11.34
N PRO A 262 -3.17 9.91 11.90
CA PRO A 262 -3.07 9.04 13.08
C PRO A 262 -2.23 7.78 12.82
N ILE A 263 -2.10 7.37 11.56
CA ILE A 263 -1.46 6.11 11.17
C ILE A 263 -0.22 6.30 10.30
N ALA A 264 0.19 7.54 9.98
CA ALA A 264 1.35 7.75 9.12
C ALA A 264 2.13 9.03 9.45
N ILE A 265 3.44 8.95 9.29
CA ILE A 265 4.37 10.08 9.31
C ILE A 265 5.04 10.12 7.93
N ARG A 266 4.94 11.26 7.26
CA ARG A 266 5.59 11.47 5.96
C ARG A 266 6.71 12.48 6.14
N SER A 267 7.93 12.08 5.81
CA SER A 267 9.11 12.88 6.06
C SER A 267 10.01 12.99 4.82
N MET A 268 10.75 14.09 4.74
CA MET A 268 11.78 14.31 3.74
C MET A 268 13.05 14.78 4.44
N ALA A 269 14.19 14.20 4.07
CA ALA A 269 15.49 14.64 4.53
C ALA A 269 15.89 15.96 3.88
N ASP A 270 16.58 16.82 4.64
CA ASP A 270 17.43 17.85 4.06
C ASP A 270 18.46 17.19 3.11
N PRO A 271 18.77 17.78 1.94
CA PRO A 271 19.72 17.18 1.01
C PRO A 271 21.10 16.98 1.65
N VAL A 272 21.71 15.82 1.42
CA VAL A 272 23.05 15.51 1.93
C VAL A 272 24.00 15.14 0.81
N LYS A 273 25.28 15.50 0.95
CA LYS A 273 26.32 15.08 0.01
C LYS A 273 27.15 13.95 0.61
N ILE A 274 27.17 12.80 -0.07
CA ILE A 274 27.94 11.62 0.37
C ILE A 274 28.66 11.04 -0.84
N LYS A 275 29.98 10.85 -0.71
CA LYS A 275 30.83 10.29 -1.79
C LYS A 275 30.65 11.00 -3.14
N GLY A 276 30.45 12.32 -3.11
CA GLY A 276 30.24 13.14 -4.31
C GLY A 276 28.81 13.19 -4.86
N GLN A 277 27.91 12.33 -4.36
CA GLN A 277 26.49 12.30 -4.77
C GLN A 277 25.65 13.17 -3.85
N THR A 278 24.68 13.90 -4.42
CA THR A 278 23.65 14.64 -3.67
C THR A 278 22.44 13.73 -3.48
N LEU A 279 22.06 13.46 -2.24
CA LEU A 279 21.01 12.51 -1.90
C LEU A 279 19.85 13.22 -1.20
N LYS A 280 18.62 12.87 -1.58
CA LYS A 280 17.40 13.26 -0.87
C LYS A 280 16.59 12.03 -0.55
N LEU A 281 16.33 11.81 0.75
CA LEU A 281 15.54 10.70 1.25
C LEU A 281 14.11 11.15 1.50
N ARG A 282 13.13 10.39 1.01
CA ARG A 282 11.73 10.48 1.44
C ARG A 282 11.40 9.22 2.23
N ARG A 283 10.78 9.41 3.39
CA ARG A 283 10.37 8.33 4.28
C ARG A 283 8.88 8.40 4.56
N THR A 284 8.22 7.25 4.49
CA THR A 284 6.89 7.06 5.06
C THR A 284 6.97 6.04 6.19
N LEU A 285 6.66 6.47 7.40
CA LEU A 285 6.42 5.57 8.52
C LEU A 285 4.91 5.34 8.63
N SER A 286 4.48 4.08 8.70
CA SER A 286 3.06 3.71 8.85
C SER A 286 2.87 2.89 10.11
N ILE A 287 2.02 3.36 11.01
CA ILE A 287 1.64 2.67 12.23
C ILE A 287 0.62 1.60 11.84
N ILE A 288 0.98 0.33 12.07
CA ILE A 288 0.16 -0.84 11.69
C ILE A 288 -0.66 -1.29 12.90
N ALA A 289 -0.03 -1.35 14.06
CA ALA A 289 -0.63 -1.76 15.33
C ALA A 289 0.16 -1.15 16.50
N VAL A 290 -0.35 -1.30 17.73
CA VAL A 290 0.33 -0.83 18.96
C VAL A 290 1.78 -1.35 19.07
N HIS A 291 2.04 -2.52 18.50
CA HIS A 291 3.33 -3.21 18.57
C HIS A 291 4.02 -3.34 17.21
N SER A 292 3.57 -2.62 16.17
CA SER A 292 4.15 -2.73 14.83
C SER A 292 4.01 -1.46 14.00
N PHE A 293 5.09 -1.04 13.35
CA PHE A 293 5.05 -0.04 12.28
C PHE A 293 5.95 -0.45 11.12
N SER A 294 5.72 0.12 9.94
CA SER A 294 6.60 -0.05 8.79
C SER A 294 7.26 1.27 8.41
N VAL A 295 8.44 1.18 7.81
CA VAL A 295 9.16 2.28 7.17
C VAL A 295 9.32 1.96 5.70
N THR A 296 9.01 2.92 4.84
CA THR A 296 9.28 2.87 3.40
C THR A 296 10.16 4.05 3.04
N ASP A 297 11.26 3.77 2.35
CA ASP A 297 12.23 4.76 1.91
C ASP A 297 12.30 4.85 0.40
N GLU A 298 12.33 6.07 -0.11
CA GLU A 298 12.60 6.41 -1.50
C GLU A 298 13.77 7.39 -1.55
N LEU A 299 14.67 7.19 -2.51
CA LEU A 299 15.90 7.97 -2.63
C LEU A 299 15.93 8.65 -4.00
N SER A 300 16.21 9.95 -4.00
CA SER A 300 16.65 10.70 -5.16
C SER A 300 18.17 10.85 -5.08
N GLU A 301 18.83 10.52 -6.18
CA GLU A 301 20.28 10.58 -6.37
C GLU A 301 20.57 11.66 -7.43
N ASP A 302 21.43 12.62 -7.10
CA ASP A 302 21.84 13.76 -7.94
C ASP A 302 20.67 14.53 -8.57
N ASP A 303 19.68 14.87 -7.72
CA ASP A 303 18.44 15.55 -8.11
C ASP A 303 17.57 14.80 -9.14
N GLY A 304 17.86 13.51 -9.36
CA GLY A 304 17.04 12.61 -10.16
C GLY A 304 15.69 12.27 -9.51
N PRO A 305 14.86 11.45 -10.16
CA PRO A 305 13.57 11.04 -9.62
C PRO A 305 13.75 10.24 -8.31
N PHE A 306 12.75 10.34 -7.42
CA PHE A 306 12.68 9.45 -6.27
C PHE A 306 12.36 8.03 -6.73
N VAL A 307 13.22 7.08 -6.37
CA VAL A 307 13.03 5.66 -6.65
C VAL A 307 13.02 4.90 -5.33
N ARG A 308 12.28 3.78 -5.26
CA ARG A 308 12.24 2.92 -4.08
C ARG A 308 13.67 2.54 -3.65
N LEU A 309 14.01 2.86 -2.40
CA LEU A 309 15.26 2.45 -1.76
C LEU A 309 15.05 1.15 -1.01
N GLY A 310 14.02 1.08 -0.17
CA GLY A 310 13.72 -0.11 0.60
C GLY A 310 12.53 0.03 1.54
N ASN A 311 12.29 -1.02 2.30
CA ASN A 311 11.24 -1.10 3.30
C ASN A 311 11.71 -1.88 4.54
N ALA A 312 11.19 -1.50 5.70
CA ALA A 312 11.36 -2.23 6.93
C ALA A 312 10.03 -2.40 7.66
N VAL A 313 9.92 -3.50 8.40
CA VAL A 313 8.89 -3.68 9.42
C VAL A 313 9.58 -3.70 10.77
N TYR A 314 9.06 -2.92 11.70
CA TYR A 314 9.49 -2.85 13.09
C TYR A 314 8.43 -3.52 13.95
N SER A 315 8.84 -4.46 14.77
CA SER A 315 7.98 -5.18 15.72
C SER A 315 8.54 -5.05 17.12
N LYS A 316 7.68 -4.67 18.07
CA LYS A 316 8.06 -4.47 19.47
C LYS A 316 8.62 -5.77 20.03
N VAL A 317 9.76 -5.69 20.71
CA VAL A 317 10.35 -6.85 21.40
C VAL A 317 9.60 -6.97 22.73
N GLU A 318 8.83 -8.06 22.90
CA GLU A 318 8.17 -8.33 24.17
C GLU A 318 9.23 -8.57 25.25
N GLY A 319 9.07 -7.86 26.38
CA GLY A 319 9.87 -8.15 27.57
C GLY A 319 9.47 -9.52 28.10
N LYS A 320 10.45 -10.39 28.33
CA LYS A 320 10.25 -11.57 29.18
C LYS A 320 9.96 -11.16 30.62
#